data_AF-A0A5C0ZPT8-F1
#
_entry.id   AF-A0A5C0ZPT8-F1
#
_cell.length_a   1.000
_cell.length_b   1.000
_cell.length_c   1.000
_cell.angle_alpha   90.00
_cell.angle_beta   90.00
_cell.angle_gamma   90.00
#
_symmetry.space_group_name_H-M   'P 1'
#
loop_
_entity.id
_entity.type
_entity.pdbx_description
1 polymer ?
#
loop_
_entity_poly.entity_id
_entity_poly.type
_entity_poly.pdbx_seq_one_letter_code
_entity_poly.pdbx_strand_id
1 'polypeptide(L)'
;MEKHYGEIIERTIRRNGYSISELSRLMKVNRRSIYNWFNQPKFKPEIIFKIGCALKHDFSNEFPELFSAEEFQKVFNDSKMFHMRFLDEEREKINYWKDKYISLLEEYNHILAANNIQTRTISISAL
;
A
#
# COMPACT_ATOMS: atom_id res chain seq x y z
N MET A 1 -2.26 32.66 8.58
CA MET A 1 -2.42 31.35 9.24
C MET A 1 -1.91 30.30 8.28
N GLU A 2 -1.02 29.40 8.72
CA GLU A 2 -0.60 28.28 7.87
C GLU A 2 -1.81 27.37 7.61
N LYS A 3 -1.96 26.88 6.37
CA LYS A 3 -2.99 25.89 6.03
C LYS A 3 -2.67 24.58 6.75
N HIS A 4 -3.64 24.03 7.47
CA HIS A 4 -3.52 22.71 8.09
C HIS A 4 -4.05 21.63 7.13
N TYR A 5 -3.15 20.86 6.52
CA TYR A 5 -3.51 19.96 5.42
C TYR A 5 -4.42 18.81 5.86
N GLY A 6 -4.15 18.22 7.04
CA GLY A 6 -4.96 17.12 7.58
C GLY A 6 -6.43 17.51 7.78
N GLU A 7 -6.69 18.63 8.45
CA GLU A 7 -8.04 19.20 8.63
C GLU A 7 -8.77 19.47 7.31
N ILE A 8 -8.07 19.96 6.28
CA ILE A 8 -8.66 20.20 4.96
C ILE A 8 -9.12 18.87 4.35
N ILE A 9 -8.25 17.85 4.36
CA ILE A 9 -8.55 16.52 3.84
C ILE A 9 -9.73 15.90 4.61
N GLU A 10 -9.72 15.97 5.95
CA GLU A 10 -10.81 15.47 6.78
C GLU A 10 -12.14 16.13 6.41
N ARG A 11 -12.12 17.46 6.27
CA ARG A 11 -13.31 18.24 5.92
C ARG A 11 -13.86 17.83 4.55
N THR A 12 -13.00 17.68 3.55
CA THR A 12 -13.39 17.21 2.22
C THR A 12 -13.99 15.81 2.27
N ILE A 13 -13.36 14.88 3.00
CA ILE A 13 -13.86 13.51 3.21
C ILE A 13 -15.25 13.51 3.83
N ARG A 14 -15.45 14.27 4.91
CA ARG A 14 -16.72 14.30 5.63
C ARG A 14 -17.83 14.99 4.84
N ARG A 15 -17.53 16.09 4.14
CA ARG A 15 -18.52 16.84 3.34
C ARG A 15 -19.02 16.05 2.14
N ASN A 16 -18.13 15.31 1.47
CA ASN A 16 -18.48 14.52 0.29
C ASN A 16 -19.00 13.12 0.66
N GLY A 17 -19.07 12.77 1.94
CA GLY A 17 -19.56 11.47 2.41
C GLY A 17 -18.64 10.30 2.08
N TYR A 18 -17.34 10.55 1.86
CA TYR A 18 -16.40 9.48 1.54
C TYR A 18 -16.18 8.55 2.75
N SER A 19 -16.17 7.25 2.47
CA SER A 19 -15.98 6.23 3.50
C SER A 19 -14.51 6.16 3.95
N ILE A 20 -14.24 6.49 5.21
CA ILE A 20 -12.91 6.34 5.83
C ILE A 20 -12.44 4.87 5.78
N SER A 21 -13.39 3.93 5.93
CA SER A 21 -13.08 2.50 5.83
C SER A 21 -12.61 2.14 4.41
N GLU A 22 -13.25 2.69 3.39
CA GLU A 22 -12.85 2.47 2.00
C GLU A 22 -11.51 3.16 1.68
N LEU A 23 -11.31 4.40 2.11
CA LEU A 23 -10.04 5.10 1.96
C LEU A 23 -8.90 4.32 2.62
N SER A 24 -9.13 3.78 3.83
CA SER A 24 -8.13 2.97 4.53
C SER A 24 -7.74 1.70 3.74
N ARG A 25 -8.72 1.06 3.09
CA ARG A 25 -8.51 -0.12 2.23
C ARG A 25 -7.72 0.25 0.98
N LEU A 26 -8.07 1.34 0.31
CA LEU A 26 -7.39 1.81 -0.90
C LEU A 26 -5.97 2.28 -0.61
N MET A 27 -5.76 2.97 0.51
CA MET A 27 -4.45 3.47 0.93
C MET A 27 -3.59 2.42 1.66
N LYS A 28 -4.13 1.23 1.95
CA LYS A 28 -3.45 0.12 2.63
C LYS A 28 -2.88 0.49 3.99
N VAL A 29 -3.60 1.33 4.71
CA VAL A 29 -3.29 1.73 6.07
C VAL A 29 -4.48 1.44 6.97
N ASN A 30 -4.24 1.26 8.26
CA ASN A 30 -5.34 1.09 9.19
C ASN A 30 -6.14 2.40 9.37
N ARG A 31 -7.39 2.29 9.81
CA ARG A 31 -8.26 3.48 10.03
C ARG A 31 -7.66 4.47 11.03
N ARG A 32 -6.95 3.99 12.06
CA ARG A 32 -6.25 4.85 13.04
C ARG A 32 -5.20 5.73 12.37
N SER A 33 -4.46 5.22 11.38
CA SER A 33 -3.49 6.00 10.60
C SER A 33 -4.18 7.13 9.84
N ILE A 34 -5.34 6.87 9.23
CA ILE A 34 -6.13 7.92 8.56
C ILE A 34 -6.53 9.02 9.55
N TYR A 35 -7.03 8.65 10.74
CA TYR A 35 -7.36 9.64 11.77
C TYR A 35 -6.13 10.43 12.25
N ASN A 36 -4.98 9.76 12.39
CA ASN A 36 -3.74 10.45 12.76
C ASN A 36 -3.30 11.45 11.68
N TRP A 37 -3.54 11.14 10.40
CA TRP A 37 -3.23 12.04 9.29
C TRP A 37 -4.03 13.34 9.35
N PHE A 38 -5.28 13.30 9.84
CA PHE A 38 -6.10 14.50 9.97
C PHE A 38 -5.53 15.52 10.94
N ASN A 39 -4.75 15.07 11.93
CA ASN A 39 -4.05 15.94 12.89
C ASN A 39 -2.69 16.45 12.38
N GLN A 40 -2.27 16.10 11.15
CA GLN A 40 -0.99 16.56 10.61
C GLN A 40 -1.12 17.91 9.90
N PRO A 41 -0.37 18.93 10.34
CA PRO A 41 -0.47 20.27 9.75
C PRO A 41 0.08 20.32 8.33
N LYS A 42 1.11 19.53 8.04
CA LYS A 42 1.73 19.42 6.72
C LYS A 42 1.74 17.97 6.27
N PHE A 43 1.57 17.80 4.98
CA PHE A 43 1.53 16.51 4.31
C PHE A 43 2.40 16.56 3.06
N LYS A 44 3.04 15.43 2.72
CA LYS A 44 3.76 15.35 1.45
C LYS A 44 2.75 15.42 0.29
N PRO A 45 2.97 16.25 -0.74
CA PRO A 45 2.04 16.38 -1.87
C PRO A 45 1.71 15.02 -2.51
N GLU A 46 2.69 14.13 -2.63
CA GLU A 46 2.52 12.77 -3.15
C GLU A 46 1.41 11.97 -2.44
N ILE A 47 1.26 12.12 -1.12
CA ILE A 47 0.26 11.37 -0.37
C ILE A 47 -1.13 12.00 -0.56
N ILE A 48 -1.22 13.33 -0.60
CA ILE A 48 -2.49 14.03 -0.88
C ILE A 48 -2.99 13.65 -2.28
N PHE A 49 -2.08 13.61 -3.26
CA PHE A 49 -2.40 13.17 -4.61
C PHE A 49 -2.95 11.73 -4.64
N LYS A 50 -2.32 10.80 -3.91
CA LYS A 50 -2.81 9.42 -3.77
C LYS A 50 -4.19 9.35 -3.13
N ILE A 51 -4.44 10.15 -2.09
CA ILE A 51 -5.76 10.26 -1.45
C ILE A 51 -6.80 10.77 -2.47
N GLY A 52 -6.47 11.82 -3.23
CA GLY A 52 -7.34 12.34 -4.31
C GLY A 52 -7.66 11.29 -5.36
N CYS A 53 -6.65 10.53 -5.80
CA CYS A 53 -6.85 9.42 -6.73
C CYS A 53 -7.75 8.32 -6.16
N ALA A 54 -7.52 7.93 -4.89
CA ALA A 54 -8.34 6.91 -4.21
C ALA A 54 -9.80 7.34 -4.06
N LEU A 55 -10.04 8.63 -3.81
CA LEU A 55 -11.38 9.19 -3.64
C LEU A 55 -12.03 9.66 -4.95
N LYS A 56 -11.27 9.66 -6.06
CA LYS A 56 -11.62 10.36 -7.31
C LYS A 56 -12.00 11.82 -7.07
N HIS A 57 -11.27 12.48 -6.16
CA HIS A 57 -11.46 13.88 -5.80
C HIS A 57 -10.26 14.70 -6.28
N ASP A 58 -10.55 15.82 -6.95
CA ASP A 58 -9.54 16.78 -7.38
C ASP A 58 -9.21 17.77 -6.26
N PHE A 59 -8.05 17.58 -5.64
CA PHE A 59 -7.55 18.41 -4.55
C PHE A 59 -6.87 19.71 -5.00
N SER A 60 -6.79 20.00 -6.30
CA SER A 60 -6.25 21.27 -6.80
C SER A 60 -7.09 22.48 -6.38
N ASN A 61 -8.36 22.29 -6.05
CA ASN A 61 -9.23 23.35 -5.53
C ASN A 61 -8.82 23.77 -4.10
N GLU A 62 -8.47 22.80 -3.25
CA GLU A 62 -8.05 23.05 -1.87
C GLU A 62 -6.56 23.40 -1.74
N PHE A 63 -5.74 22.82 -2.63
CA PHE A 63 -4.28 22.99 -2.68
C PHE A 63 -3.80 23.44 -4.07
N PRO A 64 -4.23 24.61 -4.57
CA PRO A 64 -3.80 25.13 -5.87
C PRO A 64 -2.30 25.41 -5.92
N GLU A 65 -1.65 25.58 -4.77
CA GLU A 65 -0.21 25.73 -4.64
C GLU A 65 0.58 24.42 -4.81
N LEU A 66 -0.09 23.27 -4.72
CA LEU A 66 0.54 21.94 -4.82
C LEU A 66 0.19 21.20 -6.11
N PHE A 67 -1.01 21.43 -6.65
CA PHE A 67 -1.54 20.65 -7.76
C PHE A 67 -2.25 21.53 -8.79
N SER A 68 -2.30 21.02 -10.01
CA SER A 68 -3.14 21.56 -11.08
C SER A 68 -4.28 20.59 -11.41
N ALA A 69 -5.43 21.11 -11.84
CA ALA A 69 -6.59 20.29 -12.21
C ALA A 69 -6.25 19.29 -13.34
N GLU A 70 -5.32 19.66 -14.23
CA GLU A 70 -4.86 18.81 -15.33
C GLU A 70 -4.19 17.52 -14.85
N GLU A 71 -3.49 17.54 -13.71
CA GLU A 71 -2.85 16.36 -13.13
C GLU A 71 -3.88 15.31 -12.73
N PHE A 72 -4.97 15.74 -12.08
CA PHE A 72 -6.06 14.85 -11.67
C PHE A 72 -6.90 14.38 -12.86
N GLN A 73 -7.20 15.26 -13.82
CA GLN A 73 -7.98 14.88 -15.00
C GLN A 73 -7.31 13.79 -15.84
N LYS A 74 -5.98 13.86 -16.03
CA LYS A 74 -5.23 12.81 -16.74
C LYS A 74 -5.43 11.44 -16.07
N VAL A 75 -5.35 11.38 -14.74
CA VAL A 75 -5.51 10.13 -13.98
C VAL A 75 -6.95 9.63 -13.99
N PHE A 76 -7.94 10.53 -13.87
CA PHE A 76 -9.36 10.14 -13.84
C PHE A 76 -9.84 9.64 -15.20
N ASN A 77 -9.34 10.22 -16.29
CA ASN A 77 -9.65 9.77 -17.65
C ASN A 77 -9.06 8.37 -17.94
N ASP A 78 -7.89 8.07 -17.36
CA ASP A 78 -7.24 6.75 -17.43
C ASP A 78 -7.75 5.77 -16.35
N SER A 79 -8.91 6.00 -15.74
CA SER A 79 -9.39 5.30 -14.53
C SER A 79 -9.40 3.75 -14.56
N LYS A 80 -9.42 3.11 -15.74
CA LYS A 80 -9.18 1.65 -15.85
C LYS A 80 -7.74 1.25 -15.53
N MET A 81 -6.78 2.08 -15.94
CA MET A 81 -5.35 1.80 -15.83
C MET A 81 -4.80 2.12 -14.43
N PHE A 82 -5.34 3.12 -13.72
CA PHE A 82 -4.86 3.47 -12.37
C PHE A 82 -5.17 2.40 -11.32
N HIS A 83 -6.41 1.87 -11.34
CA HIS A 83 -6.79 0.78 -10.45
C HIS A 83 -6.04 -0.51 -10.79
N MET A 84 -5.76 -0.76 -12.08
CA MET A 84 -4.96 -1.90 -12.54
C MET A 84 -3.50 -1.80 -12.08
N ARG A 85 -2.83 -0.65 -12.30
CA ARG A 85 -1.42 -0.43 -11.89
C ARG A 85 -1.22 -0.57 -10.38
N PHE A 86 -2.13 -0.02 -9.58
CA PHE A 86 -2.05 -0.14 -8.11
C PHE A 86 -2.28 -1.57 -7.62
N LEU A 87 -3.07 -2.38 -8.34
CA LEU A 87 -3.23 -3.80 -8.05
C LEU A 87 -2.04 -4.63 -8.55
N ASP A 88 -1.41 -4.24 -9.66
CA ASP A 88 -0.27 -4.94 -10.27
C ASP A 88 1.02 -4.75 -9.46
N GLU A 89 1.36 -3.53 -9.04
CA GLU A 89 2.51 -3.28 -8.14
C GLU A 89 2.42 -4.12 -6.85
N GLU A 90 1.20 -4.37 -6.41
CA GLU A 90 0.93 -5.10 -5.18
C GLU A 90 0.91 -6.61 -5.38
N ARG A 91 0.48 -7.06 -6.56
CA ARG A 91 0.67 -8.46 -6.98
C ARG A 91 2.15 -8.79 -7.07
N GLU A 92 2.97 -7.91 -7.64
CA GLU A 92 4.42 -8.11 -7.72
C GLU A 92 5.07 -8.19 -6.35
N LYS A 93 4.72 -7.28 -5.43
CA LYS A 93 5.22 -7.31 -4.06
C LYS A 93 4.81 -8.57 -3.30
N ILE A 94 3.56 -9.02 -3.46
CA ILE A 94 3.09 -10.27 -2.86
C ILE A 94 3.84 -11.46 -3.43
N ASN A 95 4.02 -11.52 -4.75
CA ASN A 95 4.77 -12.60 -5.40
C ASN A 95 6.22 -12.65 -4.90
N TYR A 96 6.90 -11.50 -4.78
CA TYR A 96 8.27 -11.45 -4.25
C TYR A 96 8.40 -12.10 -2.87
N TRP A 97 7.51 -11.77 -1.93
CA TRP A 97 7.55 -12.34 -0.59
C TRP A 97 7.12 -13.80 -0.55
N LYS A 98 6.15 -14.17 -1.40
CA LYS A 98 5.73 -15.56 -1.57
C LYS A 98 6.90 -16.43 -2.06
N ASP A 99 7.64 -15.98 -3.07
CA ASP A 99 8.78 -16.71 -3.62
C ASP A 99 9.91 -16.82 -2.59
N LYS A 100 10.19 -15.73 -1.86
CA LYS A 100 11.14 -15.76 -0.73
C LYS A 100 10.76 -16.79 0.35
N TYR A 101 9.48 -16.89 0.68
CA TYR A 101 8.99 -17.86 1.66
C TYR A 101 9.10 -19.30 1.16
N ILE A 102 8.77 -19.53 -0.13
CA ILE A 102 8.93 -20.84 -0.76
C ILE A 102 10.40 -21.27 -0.75
N SER A 103 11.33 -20.40 -1.16
CA SER A 103 12.76 -20.73 -1.15
C SER A 103 13.27 -21.09 0.24
N LEU A 104 12.81 -20.39 1.28
CA LEU A 104 13.19 -20.69 2.66
C LEU A 104 12.66 -22.07 3.10
N LEU A 105 11.42 -22.40 2.74
CA LEU A 105 10.82 -23.71 3.02
C LEU A 105 11.55 -24.84 2.30
N GLU A 106 11.92 -24.63 1.04
CA GLU A 106 12.68 -25.58 0.24
C GLU A 106 14.07 -25.84 0.83
N GLU A 107 14.78 -24.78 1.23
CA GLU A 107 16.09 -24.89 1.88
C GLU A 107 16.00 -25.64 3.22
N TYR A 108 14.99 -25.32 4.03
CA TYR A 108 14.73 -26.02 5.28
C TYR A 108 14.44 -27.52 5.06
N ASN A 109 13.58 -27.85 4.10
CA ASN A 109 13.28 -29.23 3.73
C ASN A 109 14.52 -29.97 3.22
N HIS A 110 15.38 -29.30 2.45
CA HIS A 110 16.64 -29.86 1.98
C HIS A 110 17.57 -30.21 3.15
N ILE A 111 17.72 -29.30 4.12
CA ILE A 111 18.52 -29.55 5.34
C ILE A 111 17.94 -30.72 6.16
N LEU A 112 16.61 -30.77 6.34
CA LEU A 112 15.96 -31.87 7.03
C LEU A 112 16.19 -33.21 6.33
N ALA A 113 16.07 -33.24 5.00
CA ALA A 113 16.30 -34.44 4.20
C ALA A 113 17.76 -34.92 4.34
N ALA A 114 18.73 -34.00 4.23
CA ALA A 114 20.15 -34.31 4.38
C ALA A 114 20.48 -34.89 5.77
N ASN A 115 19.95 -34.29 6.84
CA ASN A 115 20.14 -34.79 8.20
C ASN A 115 19.51 -36.17 8.45
N ASN A 116 18.36 -36.44 7.83
CA ASN A 116 17.68 -37.74 7.92
C ASN A 116 18.43 -38.84 7.16
N ILE A 117 19.10 -38.49 6.05
CA ILE A 117 19.98 -39.40 5.31
C ILE A 117 21.26 -39.70 6.12
N GLN A 118 21.88 -38.68 6.72
CA GLN A 118 23.08 -38.81 7.55
C GLN A 118 22.88 -39.73 8.77
N THR A 119 21.72 -39.65 9.42
CA THR A 119 21.39 -40.50 10.58
C THR A 119 21.18 -41.97 10.20
N ARG A 120 20.61 -42.24 9.02
CA ARG A 120 20.46 -43.60 8.50
C ARG A 120 21.78 -44.25 8.09
N THR A 121 22.69 -43.51 7.46
CA THR A 121 23.99 -44.07 7.04
C THR A 121 24.89 -44.43 8.22
N ILE A 122 24.93 -43.61 9.27
CA ILE A 122 25.71 -43.89 10.49
C ILE A 122 25.23 -45.17 11.19
N SER A 123 23.92 -45.41 11.19
CA SER A 123 23.31 -46.58 11.82
C SER A 123 23.60 -47.89 11.07
N ILE A 124 23.80 -47.82 9.75
CA ILE A 124 24.14 -48.98 8.90
C ILE A 124 25.63 -49.31 8.99
N SER A 125 26.51 -48.31 9.13
CA SER A 125 27.96 -48.52 9.29
C SER A 125 28.40 -48.98 10.69
N ALA A 126 27.49 -48.98 11.66
CA ALA A 126 27.73 -49.38 13.05
C ALA A 126 27.31 -50.84 13.35
N LEU A 127 26.89 -51.59 12.33
CA LEU A 127 26.59 -53.03 12.34
C LEU A 127 27.64 -53.78 11.50
#